data_AF-A0A3L6LC05-F1
#
_entry.id   AF-A0A3L6LC05-F1
#
_cell.length_a   1.000
_cell.length_b   1.000
_cell.length_c   1.000
_cell.angle_alpha   90.00
_cell.angle_beta   90.00
_cell.angle_gamma   90.00
#
_symmetry.space_group_name_H-M   'P 1'
#
loop_
_entity.id
_entity.type
_entity.pdbx_description
1 polymer ?
#
loop_
_entity_poly.entity_id
_entity_poly.type
_entity_poly.pdbx_seq_one_letter_code
_entity_poly.pdbx_strand_id
1 'polypeptide(L)'
;MGSSAAPYNSAVCAVQKLINKLEDEMHGAVTKVLVENNIKLNEHYSARHEVITNAIKNGKLPTTFWADAIIAILRDAHVEEDRDGSRAAGNDADDDDDDDGNQLGTFDEALLRKYLKDMMVTYKETGSRLSLTFSPNPFFEETELWIEENQLNSEGSKNNDDDNNNNNDSDGGGGGDFYKTYEVSDITWKPDHGPNFDDNDGDGGGGEKRSGSKRGRSNMDPTRHGWSFLNMFSKIPPHPLDDYYDDDFYDDNDDDDDDDKEWIEEAIDIWEEDMDEREQLFRFLVREVWSDPLEAAAEKGSDNGAGTSPEKPNKHE
;
A
#
# COMPACT_ATOMS: atom_id res chain seq x y z
N MET A 1 37.15 -26.98 -42.01
CA MET A 1 36.61 -25.67 -41.61
C MET A 1 36.09 -25.85 -40.19
N GLY A 2 36.91 -25.50 -39.19
CA GLY A 2 36.57 -25.66 -37.78
C GLY A 2 35.69 -24.52 -37.31
N SER A 3 34.56 -24.86 -36.70
CA SER A 3 33.63 -23.89 -36.09
C SER A 3 34.31 -23.22 -34.89
N SER A 4 34.52 -21.91 -34.96
CA SER A 4 35.15 -21.10 -33.89
C SER A 4 34.12 -20.54 -32.89
N ALA A 5 32.94 -21.14 -32.77
CA ALA A 5 31.84 -20.61 -31.95
C ALA A 5 31.89 -21.01 -30.46
N ALA A 6 32.69 -22.01 -30.08
CA ALA A 6 32.71 -22.55 -28.71
C ALA A 6 33.37 -21.68 -27.60
N PRO A 7 34.48 -20.92 -27.84
CA PRO A 7 35.15 -20.20 -26.75
C PRO A 7 34.44 -18.90 -26.35
N TYR A 8 33.61 -18.33 -27.25
CA TYR A 8 32.92 -17.06 -26.99
C TYR A 8 31.82 -17.23 -25.94
N ASN A 9 31.03 -18.30 -26.02
CA ASN A 9 29.98 -18.58 -25.02
C ASN A 9 30.58 -18.86 -23.63
N SER A 10 31.71 -19.56 -23.54
CA SER A 10 32.35 -19.84 -22.24
C SER A 10 32.92 -18.58 -21.57
N ALA A 11 33.47 -17.64 -22.33
CA ALA A 11 33.97 -16.37 -21.79
C ALA A 11 32.81 -15.45 -21.35
N VAL A 12 31.74 -15.39 -22.13
CA VAL A 12 30.52 -14.64 -21.80
C VAL A 12 29.88 -15.18 -20.51
N CYS A 13 29.70 -16.50 -20.39
CA CYS A 13 29.17 -17.10 -19.15
C CYS A 13 30.06 -16.83 -17.92
N ALA A 14 31.39 -16.82 -18.09
CA ALA A 14 32.31 -16.52 -17.00
C ALA A 14 32.21 -15.05 -16.54
N VAL A 15 32.03 -14.12 -17.48
CA VAL A 15 31.78 -12.70 -17.17
C VAL A 15 30.41 -12.53 -16.50
N GLN A 16 29.36 -13.18 -17.00
CA GLN A 16 28.02 -13.10 -16.37
C GLN A 16 28.03 -13.64 -14.93
N LYS A 17 28.73 -14.74 -14.65
CA LYS A 17 28.88 -15.24 -13.28
C LYS A 17 29.56 -14.24 -12.35
N LEU A 18 30.50 -13.44 -12.86
CA LEU A 18 31.13 -12.39 -12.07
C LEU A 18 30.17 -11.21 -11.84
N ILE A 19 29.37 -10.86 -12.85
CA ILE A 19 28.33 -9.83 -12.73
C ILE A 19 27.32 -10.24 -11.66
N ASN A 20 26.72 -11.43 -11.76
CA ASN A 20 25.75 -11.93 -10.78
C ASN A 20 26.34 -11.92 -9.36
N LYS A 21 27.61 -12.33 -9.21
CA LYS A 21 28.29 -12.29 -7.90
C LYS A 21 28.42 -10.87 -7.35
N LEU A 22 28.74 -9.89 -8.20
CA LEU A 22 28.85 -8.49 -7.78
C LEU A 22 27.47 -7.90 -7.46
N GLU A 23 26.42 -8.31 -8.18
CA GLU A 23 25.03 -7.93 -7.90
C GLU A 23 24.59 -8.50 -6.55
N ASP A 24 24.86 -9.77 -6.27
CA ASP A 24 24.58 -10.40 -4.96
C ASP A 24 25.33 -9.67 -3.82
N GLU A 25 26.62 -9.36 -4.00
CA GLU A 25 27.41 -8.61 -3.01
C GLU A 25 26.85 -7.20 -2.79
N MET A 26 26.40 -6.52 -3.85
CA MET A 26 25.76 -5.21 -3.78
C MET A 26 24.42 -5.28 -3.04
N HIS A 27 23.54 -6.21 -3.42
CA HIS A 27 22.23 -6.39 -2.77
C HIS A 27 22.39 -6.69 -1.28
N GLY A 28 23.28 -7.60 -0.91
CA GLY A 28 23.57 -7.88 0.50
C GLY A 28 24.08 -6.66 1.27
N ALA A 29 24.92 -5.83 0.65
CA ALA A 29 25.39 -4.58 1.25
C ALA A 29 24.27 -3.55 1.42
N VAL A 30 23.39 -3.38 0.42
CA VAL A 30 22.23 -2.48 0.48
C VAL A 30 21.25 -2.93 1.55
N THR A 31 20.88 -4.22 1.58
CA THR A 31 19.98 -4.80 2.60
C THR A 31 20.52 -4.54 4.00
N LYS A 32 21.82 -4.75 4.23
CA LYS A 32 22.43 -4.46 5.53
C LYS A 32 22.28 -2.99 5.95
N VAL A 33 22.51 -2.06 5.01
CA VAL A 33 22.34 -0.61 5.27
C VAL A 33 20.88 -0.28 5.56
N LEU A 34 19.93 -0.89 4.85
CA LEU A 34 18.50 -0.71 5.08
C LEU A 34 18.09 -1.19 6.48
N VAL A 35 18.52 -2.39 6.89
CA VAL A 35 18.26 -2.93 8.24
C VAL A 35 18.83 -2.01 9.32
N GLU A 36 20.08 -1.56 9.18
CA GLU A 36 20.70 -0.63 10.12
C GLU A 36 19.97 0.71 10.19
N ASN A 37 19.44 1.20 9.05
CA ASN A 37 18.64 2.41 9.00
C ASN A 37 17.30 2.23 9.71
N ASN A 38 16.58 1.12 9.47
CA ASN A 38 15.30 0.82 10.10
C ASN A 38 15.39 0.78 11.64
N ILE A 39 16.46 0.17 12.18
CA ILE A 39 16.71 0.14 13.62
C ILE A 39 16.85 1.58 14.17
N LYS A 40 17.60 2.45 13.49
CA LYS A 40 17.78 3.85 13.91
C LYS A 40 16.48 4.66 13.78
N LEU A 41 15.69 4.41 12.73
CA LEU A 41 14.39 5.07 12.56
C LEU A 41 13.45 4.75 13.73
N ASN A 42 13.41 3.50 14.19
CA ASN A 42 12.63 3.14 15.38
C ASN A 42 13.06 3.95 16.60
N GLU A 43 14.36 4.06 16.90
CA GLU A 43 14.85 4.84 18.05
C GLU A 43 14.36 6.30 18.01
N HIS A 44 14.52 6.96 16.87
CA HIS A 44 14.12 8.36 16.70
C HIS A 44 12.60 8.55 16.73
N TYR A 45 11.86 7.72 16.01
CA TYR A 45 10.42 7.86 15.89
C TYR A 45 9.68 7.42 17.15
N SER A 46 10.15 6.42 17.89
CA SER A 46 9.61 6.10 19.21
C SER A 46 9.81 7.24 20.20
N ALA A 47 10.98 7.88 20.21
CA ALA A 47 11.22 9.04 21.08
C ALA A 47 10.30 10.23 20.72
N ARG A 48 10.12 10.52 19.42
CA ARG A 48 9.19 11.56 18.96
C ARG A 48 7.74 11.21 19.31
N HIS A 49 7.34 9.96 19.10
CA HIS A 49 6.01 9.47 19.44
C HIS A 49 5.71 9.69 20.93
N GLU A 50 6.64 9.33 21.83
CA GLU A 50 6.48 9.56 23.26
C GLU A 50 6.28 11.05 23.60
N VAL A 51 7.02 11.95 22.95
CA VAL A 51 6.86 13.40 23.11
C VAL A 51 5.47 13.86 22.65
N ILE A 52 4.99 13.38 21.49
CA ILE A 52 3.66 13.70 20.96
C ILE A 52 2.57 13.15 21.89
N THR A 53 2.66 11.89 22.30
CA THR A 53 1.73 11.27 23.24
C THR A 53 1.65 12.06 24.55
N ASN A 54 2.79 12.49 25.10
CA ASN A 54 2.83 13.32 26.29
C ASN A 54 2.26 14.72 26.06
N ALA A 55 2.46 15.31 24.88
CA ALA A 55 1.86 16.59 24.52
C ALA A 55 0.33 16.48 24.41
N ILE A 56 -0.21 15.41 23.82
CA ILE A 56 -1.65 15.13 23.77
C ILE A 56 -2.21 14.95 25.19
N LYS A 57 -1.59 14.10 26.01
CA LYS A 57 -2.02 13.84 27.40
C LYS A 57 -2.07 15.11 28.25
N ASN A 58 -1.14 16.03 28.04
CA ASN A 58 -1.07 17.30 28.77
C ASN A 58 -1.88 18.43 28.11
N GLY A 59 -2.65 18.15 27.07
CA GLY A 59 -3.50 19.12 26.37
C GLY A 59 -2.73 20.18 25.56
N LYS A 60 -1.46 19.95 25.26
CA LYS A 60 -0.66 20.82 24.36
C LYS A 60 -0.96 20.56 22.89
N LEU A 61 -1.30 19.32 22.55
CA LEU A 61 -1.83 18.91 21.25
C LEU A 61 -3.26 18.40 21.42
N PRO A 62 -4.13 18.53 20.40
CA PRO A 62 -5.48 18.01 20.47
C PRO A 62 -5.48 16.48 20.52
N THR A 63 -6.51 15.88 21.13
CA THR A 63 -6.69 14.42 21.13
C THR A 63 -6.94 13.85 19.74
N THR A 64 -7.31 14.70 18.78
CA THR A 64 -7.51 14.36 17.36
C THR A 64 -6.25 14.48 16.53
N PHE A 65 -5.09 14.79 17.11
CA PHE A 65 -3.85 15.09 16.38
C PHE A 65 -3.53 14.08 15.26
N TRP A 66 -3.49 12.78 15.58
CA TRP A 66 -3.23 11.74 14.59
C TRP A 66 -4.31 11.65 13.52
N ALA A 67 -5.58 11.80 13.92
CA ALA A 67 -6.68 11.81 12.96
C ALA A 67 -6.54 12.98 11.99
N ASP A 68 -6.27 14.18 12.50
CA ASP A 68 -6.13 15.38 11.68
C ASP A 68 -4.92 15.31 10.74
N ALA A 69 -3.80 14.69 11.17
CA ALA A 69 -2.64 14.46 10.31
C ALA A 69 -2.94 13.47 9.16
N ILE A 70 -3.61 12.35 9.47
CA ILE A 70 -4.05 11.37 8.45
C ILE A 70 -5.03 12.03 7.47
N ILE A 71 -6.02 12.75 8.00
CA ILE A 71 -7.05 13.40 7.19
C ILE A 71 -6.46 14.44 6.25
N ALA A 72 -5.45 15.20 6.68
CA ALA A 72 -4.79 16.19 5.83
C ALA A 72 -4.09 15.51 4.64
N ILE A 73 -3.23 14.52 4.92
CA ILE A 73 -2.51 13.80 3.86
C ILE A 73 -3.45 13.09 2.89
N LEU A 74 -4.50 12.43 3.39
CA LEU A 74 -5.42 11.69 2.52
C LEU A 74 -6.39 12.59 1.72
N ARG A 75 -6.52 13.88 2.08
CA ARG A 75 -7.26 14.85 1.27
C ARG A 75 -6.41 15.44 0.16
N ASP A 76 -5.13 15.63 0.44
CA ASP A 76 -4.18 16.28 -0.45
C ASP A 76 -3.34 15.25 -1.24
N ALA A 77 -3.77 13.99 -1.30
CA ALA A 77 -3.03 12.86 -1.88
C ALA A 77 -2.74 12.95 -3.41
N HIS A 78 -3.09 14.08 -4.05
CA HIS A 78 -2.81 14.38 -5.47
C HIS A 78 -1.36 14.85 -5.77
N VAL A 79 -0.46 14.94 -4.79
CA VAL A 79 0.80 15.71 -4.97
C VAL A 79 1.97 14.96 -5.64
N GLU A 80 1.85 13.69 -6.03
CA GLU A 80 3.00 12.92 -6.56
C GLU A 80 2.94 12.53 -8.06
N GLU A 81 1.83 12.69 -8.80
CA GLU A 81 1.85 12.43 -10.26
C GLU A 81 2.70 13.44 -11.05
N ASP A 82 3.05 14.59 -10.46
CA ASP A 82 3.84 15.65 -11.12
C ASP A 82 5.36 15.54 -10.91
N ARG A 83 5.88 14.54 -10.17
CA ARG A 83 7.32 14.37 -9.96
C ARG A 83 8.02 13.48 -10.99
N ASP A 84 7.27 12.72 -11.78
CA ASP A 84 7.78 12.01 -12.96
C ASP A 84 6.90 12.27 -14.19
N GLY A 85 6.87 13.53 -14.65
CA GLY A 85 6.91 13.93 -16.07
C GLY A 85 6.04 13.24 -17.13
N SER A 86 5.00 12.47 -16.80
CA SER A 86 4.18 11.78 -17.79
C SER A 86 2.74 11.59 -17.37
N ARG A 87 1.96 12.67 -17.46
CA ARG A 87 0.60 12.58 -17.99
C ARG A 87 0.34 13.72 -18.95
N ALA A 88 0.11 13.34 -20.20
CA ALA A 88 -0.25 14.23 -21.27
C ALA A 88 -1.57 14.93 -20.89
N ALA A 89 -1.56 16.25 -20.91
CA ALA A 89 -2.76 17.07 -20.87
C ALA A 89 -3.70 16.69 -22.02
N GLY A 90 -4.61 15.76 -21.75
CA GLY A 90 -5.82 15.55 -22.52
C GLY A 90 -6.75 16.71 -22.19
N ASN A 91 -6.76 17.73 -23.04
CA ASN A 91 -7.80 18.75 -23.05
C ASN A 91 -9.11 18.08 -23.49
N ASP A 92 -9.87 17.53 -22.55
CA ASP A 92 -11.31 17.33 -22.72
C ASP A 92 -11.99 17.90 -21.47
N ALA A 93 -12.25 19.19 -21.54
CA ALA A 93 -13.10 19.91 -20.61
C ALA A 93 -14.55 19.56 -20.95
N ASP A 94 -15.12 18.54 -20.31
CA ASP A 94 -16.57 18.30 -20.22
C ASP A 94 -16.96 17.13 -19.25
N ASP A 95 -16.22 16.91 -18.15
CA ASP A 95 -16.68 16.08 -17.03
C ASP A 95 -16.63 16.87 -15.71
N ASP A 96 -17.79 17.38 -15.28
CA ASP A 96 -18.05 17.93 -13.94
C ASP A 96 -18.20 16.79 -12.92
N ASP A 97 -17.17 15.95 -12.77
CA ASP A 97 -17.02 15.09 -11.59
C ASP A 97 -15.71 15.55 -10.91
N ASP A 98 -15.88 16.25 -9.79
CA ASP A 98 -14.81 16.66 -8.90
C ASP A 98 -13.99 15.41 -8.49
N ASP A 99 -12.95 15.07 -9.24
CA ASP A 99 -11.91 14.14 -8.81
C ASP A 99 -11.01 14.87 -7.80
N ASP A 100 -11.59 15.12 -6.63
CA ASP A 100 -11.04 15.97 -5.57
C ASP A 100 -9.89 15.31 -4.80
N GLY A 101 -9.37 14.17 -5.27
CA GLY A 101 -8.17 13.51 -4.71
C GLY A 101 -8.36 12.96 -3.30
N ASN A 102 -9.60 13.00 -2.83
CA ASN A 102 -9.96 12.68 -1.48
C ASN A 102 -9.99 11.16 -1.32
N GLN A 103 -8.95 10.62 -0.71
CA GLN A 103 -8.81 9.21 -0.34
C GLN A 103 -9.57 8.87 0.95
N LEU A 104 -10.54 9.69 1.37
CA LEU A 104 -11.38 9.43 2.55
C LEU A 104 -12.82 9.13 2.16
N GLY A 105 -13.34 8.03 2.69
CA GLY A 105 -14.74 7.69 2.67
C GLY A 105 -15.61 8.70 3.42
N THR A 106 -16.92 8.65 3.13
CA THR A 106 -17.92 9.61 3.62
C THR A 106 -18.03 9.67 5.15
N PHE A 107 -17.65 8.61 5.86
CA PHE A 107 -17.70 8.53 7.31
C PHE A 107 -16.31 8.46 7.99
N ASP A 108 -15.23 8.38 7.23
CA ASP A 108 -13.88 8.14 7.75
C ASP A 108 -13.39 9.28 8.63
N GLU A 109 -13.54 10.53 8.20
CA GLU A 109 -13.11 11.69 8.98
C GLU A 109 -13.77 11.73 10.37
N ALA A 110 -15.09 11.48 10.42
CA ALA A 110 -15.85 11.48 11.65
C ALA A 110 -15.45 10.31 12.56
N LEU A 111 -15.20 9.14 11.98
CA LEU A 111 -14.72 7.95 12.68
C LEU A 111 -13.34 8.21 13.28
N LEU A 112 -12.37 8.67 12.48
CA LEU A 112 -11.00 8.94 12.90
C LEU A 112 -10.97 9.97 14.02
N ARG A 113 -11.58 11.15 13.84
CA ARG A 113 -11.56 12.21 14.86
C ARG A 113 -12.19 11.78 16.19
N LYS A 114 -13.19 10.91 16.14
CA LYS A 114 -13.91 10.50 17.35
C LYS A 114 -13.24 9.33 18.07
N TYR A 115 -12.71 8.35 17.32
CA TYR A 115 -12.31 7.07 17.88
C TYR A 115 -10.82 6.74 17.77
N LEU A 116 -10.08 7.33 16.82
CA LEU A 116 -8.63 7.12 16.71
C LEU A 116 -7.95 7.69 17.96
N LYS A 117 -7.07 6.89 18.56
CA LYS A 117 -6.28 7.24 19.75
C LYS A 117 -4.81 7.38 19.44
N ASP A 118 -4.30 6.55 18.55
CA ASP A 118 -2.88 6.53 18.26
C ASP A 118 -2.60 5.97 16.86
N MET A 119 -1.47 6.37 16.32
CA MET A 119 -0.86 5.80 15.12
C MET A 119 0.58 5.45 15.48
N MET A 120 1.05 4.29 15.03
CA MET A 120 2.43 3.84 15.25
C MET A 120 2.94 3.11 14.03
N VAL A 121 4.20 3.35 13.66
CA VAL A 121 4.92 2.52 12.70
C VAL A 121 6.13 1.90 13.38
N THR A 122 6.28 0.59 13.21
CA THR A 122 7.45 -0.17 13.66
C THR A 122 8.20 -0.68 12.44
N TYR A 123 9.43 -0.23 12.25
CA TYR A 123 10.30 -0.73 11.19
C TYR A 123 10.89 -2.06 11.61
N LYS A 124 10.82 -3.05 10.72
CA LYS A 124 11.42 -4.37 10.91
C LYS A 124 12.72 -4.46 10.12
N GLU A 125 13.41 -5.59 10.24
CA GLU A 125 14.59 -5.85 9.40
C GLU A 125 14.20 -5.81 7.90
N THR A 126 13.06 -6.40 7.56
CA THR A 126 12.60 -6.60 6.18
C THR A 126 11.25 -5.95 5.91
N GLY A 127 11.06 -4.68 6.29
CA GLY A 127 9.83 -3.94 6.01
C GLY A 127 9.33 -3.13 7.21
N SER A 128 8.01 -2.95 7.32
CA SER A 128 7.44 -2.17 8.41
C SER A 128 5.98 -2.52 8.70
N ARG A 129 5.56 -2.30 9.94
CA ARG A 129 4.18 -2.46 10.38
C ARG A 129 3.59 -1.12 10.76
N LEU A 130 2.47 -0.76 10.15
CA LEU A 130 1.62 0.36 10.52
C LEU A 130 0.48 -0.15 11.41
N SER A 131 0.25 0.50 12.54
CA SER A 131 -0.84 0.22 13.48
C SER A 131 -1.63 1.49 13.81
N LEU A 132 -2.97 1.40 13.77
CA LEU A 132 -3.91 2.41 14.21
C LEU A 132 -4.70 1.90 15.42
N THR A 133 -4.60 2.59 16.55
CA THR A 133 -5.31 2.21 17.79
C THR A 133 -6.59 3.01 17.95
N PHE A 134 -7.71 2.32 18.19
CA PHE A 134 -9.03 2.90 18.34
C PHE A 134 -9.63 2.63 19.73
N SER A 135 -10.39 3.58 20.24
CA SER A 135 -11.35 3.28 21.32
C SER A 135 -12.53 2.46 20.78
N PRO A 136 -13.26 1.73 21.65
CA PRO A 136 -14.49 1.05 21.26
C PRO A 136 -15.41 1.99 20.47
N ASN A 137 -15.83 1.54 19.29
CA ASN A 137 -16.57 2.35 18.32
C ASN A 137 -17.75 1.55 17.73
N PRO A 138 -18.72 2.20 17.07
CA PRO A 138 -19.91 1.52 16.55
C PRO A 138 -19.68 0.86 15.17
N PHE A 139 -18.52 1.06 14.53
CA PHE A 139 -18.27 0.60 13.16
C PHE A 139 -17.67 -0.81 13.11
N PHE A 140 -16.73 -1.14 13.99
CA PHE A 140 -16.05 -2.43 14.01
C PHE A 140 -15.72 -2.89 15.43
N GLU A 141 -15.23 -4.12 15.58
CA GLU A 141 -14.96 -4.76 16.88
C GLU A 141 -13.55 -4.49 17.40
N GLU A 142 -12.60 -4.36 16.49
CA GLU A 142 -11.18 -4.24 16.75
C GLU A 142 -10.82 -2.95 17.50
N THR A 143 -9.78 -3.02 18.33
CA THR A 143 -9.19 -1.86 19.02
C THR A 143 -7.84 -1.46 18.43
N GLU A 144 -7.29 -2.29 17.54
CA GLU A 144 -6.10 -2.02 16.75
C GLU A 144 -6.33 -2.58 15.35
N LEU A 145 -6.14 -1.74 14.34
CA LEU A 145 -6.05 -2.15 12.94
C LEU A 145 -4.60 -2.04 12.51
N TRP A 146 -4.08 -3.03 11.79
CA TRP A 146 -2.68 -3.02 11.37
C TRP A 146 -2.49 -3.66 10.01
N ILE A 147 -1.47 -3.17 9.30
CA ILE A 147 -0.96 -3.72 8.05
C ILE A 147 0.55 -3.77 8.14
N GLU A 148 1.13 -4.84 7.63
CA GLU A 148 2.55 -5.13 7.71
C GLU A 148 3.08 -5.47 6.33
N GLU A 149 4.00 -4.63 5.83
CA GLU A 149 4.79 -4.88 4.62
C GLU A 149 5.99 -5.75 5.01
N ASN A 150 6.13 -6.89 4.35
CA ASN A 150 7.30 -7.77 4.42
C ASN A 150 7.98 -7.82 3.05
N GLN A 151 9.25 -7.41 3.02
CA GLN A 151 10.11 -7.49 1.84
C GLN A 151 10.91 -8.80 1.94
N LEU A 152 10.48 -9.82 1.19
CA LEU A 152 11.23 -11.08 1.15
C LEU A 152 12.45 -10.89 0.25
N ASN A 153 13.64 -11.09 0.81
CA ASN A 153 14.81 -11.33 -0.03
C ASN A 153 14.57 -12.66 -0.77
N SER A 154 14.79 -12.71 -2.08
CA SER A 154 14.78 -13.96 -2.85
C SER A 154 15.94 -14.91 -2.48
N GLU A 155 16.51 -14.80 -1.27
CA GLU A 155 17.56 -15.65 -0.72
C GLU A 155 17.00 -16.90 0.00
N GLY A 156 15.73 -17.25 -0.26
CA GLY A 156 15.04 -18.40 0.35
C GLY A 156 15.29 -19.76 -0.30
N SER A 157 16.10 -19.86 -1.37
CA SER A 157 16.45 -21.15 -1.98
C SER A 157 17.95 -21.43 -1.90
N LYS A 158 18.46 -21.51 -0.67
CA LYS A 158 19.75 -22.13 -0.32
C LYS A 158 19.82 -22.35 1.20
N ASN A 159 19.43 -23.54 1.62
CA ASN A 159 20.24 -24.45 2.45
C ASN A 159 19.34 -25.52 3.09
N ASN A 160 19.22 -26.65 2.40
CA ASN A 160 19.57 -27.92 3.04
C ASN A 160 20.49 -28.65 2.07
N ASP A 161 21.74 -28.80 2.51
CA ASP A 161 22.69 -29.72 1.94
C ASP A 161 22.07 -31.12 1.87
N ASP A 162 21.95 -31.69 0.66
CA ASP A 162 22.44 -33.03 0.36
C ASP A 162 22.41 -33.31 -1.16
N ASP A 163 23.60 -33.65 -1.67
CA ASP A 163 23.85 -34.52 -2.82
C ASP A 163 23.39 -34.14 -4.25
N ASN A 164 24.33 -33.50 -4.97
CA ASN A 164 24.98 -34.11 -6.13
C ASN A 164 24.09 -34.69 -7.26
N ASN A 165 23.60 -33.86 -8.20
CA ASN A 165 23.64 -34.24 -9.63
C ASN A 165 23.30 -33.08 -10.61
N ASN A 166 24.17 -32.98 -11.63
CA ASN A 166 24.00 -32.53 -13.02
C ASN A 166 22.80 -31.68 -13.48
N ASN A 167 23.18 -30.62 -14.22
CA ASN A 167 22.56 -30.06 -15.43
C ASN A 167 21.04 -29.82 -15.42
N ASN A 168 20.64 -28.56 -15.41
CA ASN A 168 20.14 -27.95 -16.65
C ASN A 168 20.07 -26.43 -16.52
N ASP A 169 20.18 -25.81 -17.69
CA ASP A 169 20.16 -24.38 -17.93
C ASP A 169 18.98 -23.69 -17.23
N SER A 170 19.28 -22.75 -16.35
CA SER A 170 18.35 -21.68 -16.02
C SER A 170 19.06 -20.37 -16.32
N ASP A 171 18.99 -20.01 -17.60
CA ASP A 171 19.23 -18.66 -18.13
C ASP A 171 18.05 -17.73 -17.75
N GLY A 172 17.70 -17.75 -16.46
CA GLY A 172 16.81 -16.78 -15.85
C GLY A 172 17.67 -15.68 -15.27
N GLY A 173 17.81 -14.57 -15.99
CA GLY A 173 18.33 -13.32 -15.45
C GLY A 173 17.39 -12.81 -14.37
N GLY A 174 17.46 -13.39 -13.18
CA GLY A 174 16.75 -12.93 -12.00
C GLY A 174 17.58 -11.86 -11.33
N GLY A 175 17.40 -10.60 -11.76
CA GLY A 175 17.44 -9.52 -10.78
C GLY A 175 16.39 -9.92 -9.74
N GLY A 176 16.83 -10.24 -8.53
CA GLY A 176 15.95 -10.75 -7.49
C GLY A 176 14.93 -9.68 -7.15
N ASP A 177 13.76 -9.72 -7.80
CA ASP A 177 12.65 -8.86 -7.46
C ASP A 177 12.29 -9.15 -6.01
N PHE A 178 12.37 -8.10 -5.19
CA PHE A 178 11.91 -8.16 -3.81
C PHE A 178 10.40 -8.34 -3.86
N TYR A 179 9.92 -9.57 -3.66
CA TYR A 179 8.49 -9.79 -3.51
C TYR A 179 8.05 -9.17 -2.19
N LYS A 180 7.13 -8.22 -2.29
CA LYS A 180 6.44 -7.65 -1.14
C LYS A 180 5.24 -8.52 -0.81
N THR A 181 5.11 -8.89 0.45
CA THR A 181 3.89 -9.50 0.96
C THR A 181 3.30 -8.60 2.03
N TYR A 182 1.98 -8.63 2.14
CA TYR A 182 1.25 -7.85 3.12
C TYR A 182 0.49 -8.78 4.06
N GLU A 183 0.63 -8.55 5.36
CA GLU A 183 -0.21 -9.15 6.38
C GLU A 183 -1.09 -8.07 7.01
N VAL A 184 -2.33 -8.40 7.32
CA VAL A 184 -3.33 -7.43 7.83
C VAL A 184 -4.05 -7.95 9.06
N SER A 185 -4.59 -7.04 9.86
CA SER A 185 -5.41 -7.35 11.03
C SER A 185 -6.78 -7.94 10.69
N ASP A 186 -7.27 -7.69 9.47
CA ASP A 186 -8.68 -7.76 9.09
C ASP A 186 -9.54 -6.71 9.81
N ILE A 187 -10.77 -6.49 9.32
CA ILE A 187 -11.79 -5.64 9.95
C ILE A 187 -13.11 -6.38 10.02
N THR A 188 -13.65 -6.53 11.24
CA THR A 188 -14.99 -7.05 11.47
C THR A 188 -15.98 -5.90 11.57
N TRP A 189 -16.56 -5.50 10.43
CA TRP A 189 -17.60 -4.48 10.38
C TRP A 189 -18.86 -4.92 11.12
N LYS A 190 -19.41 -4.03 11.94
CA LYS A 190 -20.67 -4.23 12.66
C LYS A 190 -21.86 -4.09 11.70
N PRO A 191 -23.00 -4.69 12.04
CA PRO A 191 -24.22 -4.52 11.25
C PRO A 191 -24.53 -3.04 10.99
N ASP A 192 -24.98 -2.75 9.77
CA ASP A 192 -25.32 -1.39 9.29
C ASP A 192 -24.15 -0.39 9.32
N HIS A 193 -22.90 -0.87 9.22
CA HIS A 193 -21.70 -0.03 9.08
C HIS A 193 -20.71 -0.66 8.10
N GLY A 194 -19.85 0.18 7.52
CA GLY A 194 -18.75 -0.25 6.65
C GLY A 194 -19.06 -0.13 5.16
N PRO A 195 -18.24 -0.75 4.31
CA PRO A 195 -18.43 -0.74 2.87
C PRO A 195 -19.83 -1.15 2.45
N ASN A 196 -20.31 -0.59 1.35
CA ASN A 196 -21.48 -1.13 0.68
C ASN A 196 -21.08 -2.48 0.07
N PHE A 197 -21.32 -3.56 0.80
CA PHE A 197 -21.39 -4.88 0.18
C PHE A 197 -22.67 -4.88 -0.63
N ASP A 198 -22.56 -5.05 -1.95
CA ASP A 198 -23.73 -5.26 -2.81
C ASP A 198 -24.36 -6.61 -2.43
N ASP A 199 -25.15 -6.63 -1.35
CA ASP A 199 -25.99 -7.77 -0.93
C ASP A 199 -27.19 -7.94 -1.87
N ASN A 200 -26.97 -7.79 -3.18
CA ASN A 200 -27.95 -8.14 -4.21
C ASN A 200 -27.61 -9.48 -4.88
N ASP A 201 -26.95 -10.39 -4.16
CA ASP A 201 -27.03 -11.83 -4.41
C ASP A 201 -28.37 -12.39 -3.90
N GLY A 202 -29.45 -11.83 -4.44
CA GLY A 202 -30.78 -12.40 -4.37
C GLY A 202 -30.99 -13.38 -5.52
N ASP A 203 -30.69 -14.65 -5.26
CA ASP A 203 -31.35 -15.83 -5.84
C ASP A 203 -31.68 -15.80 -7.35
N GLY A 204 -30.76 -16.35 -8.16
CA GLY A 204 -31.11 -17.04 -9.41
C GLY A 204 -31.06 -16.25 -10.71
N GLY A 205 -30.14 -16.64 -11.59
CA GLY A 205 -30.23 -16.42 -13.04
C GLY A 205 -29.12 -15.56 -13.61
N GLY A 206 -28.28 -16.16 -14.44
CA GLY A 206 -27.16 -15.51 -15.11
C GLY A 206 -27.55 -14.26 -15.91
N GLY A 207 -26.59 -13.34 -15.99
CA GLY A 207 -26.68 -12.16 -16.85
C GLY A 207 -25.65 -11.10 -16.46
N GLU A 208 -24.58 -11.02 -17.25
CA GLU A 208 -23.82 -9.80 -17.60
C GLU A 208 -23.70 -8.73 -16.50
N LYS A 209 -22.57 -8.70 -15.77
CA LYS A 209 -22.07 -7.43 -15.23
C LYS A 209 -21.27 -6.76 -16.34
N ARG A 210 -21.80 -5.66 -16.87
CA ARG A 210 -21.12 -4.83 -17.87
C ARG A 210 -20.15 -3.88 -17.17
N SER A 211 -18.93 -3.83 -17.70
CA SER A 211 -17.97 -2.74 -17.52
C SER A 211 -18.66 -1.37 -17.63
N GLY A 212 -18.39 -0.48 -16.67
CA GLY A 212 -18.94 0.88 -16.59
C GLY A 212 -20.21 1.05 -15.76
N SER A 213 -20.63 0.07 -14.97
CA SER A 213 -21.80 0.21 -14.11
C SER A 213 -21.48 1.10 -12.90
N LYS A 214 -21.90 2.37 -12.95
CA LYS A 214 -21.91 3.31 -11.82
C LYS A 214 -22.40 2.56 -10.58
N ARG A 215 -21.52 2.38 -9.58
CA ARG A 215 -21.82 1.79 -8.26
C ARG A 215 -23.21 2.25 -7.84
N GLY A 216 -24.16 1.33 -7.79
CA GLY A 216 -25.54 1.66 -7.47
C GLY A 216 -25.56 2.42 -6.15
N ARG A 217 -26.13 3.64 -6.13
CA ARG A 217 -26.34 4.36 -4.87
C ARG A 217 -27.24 3.49 -4.00
N SER A 218 -26.66 2.75 -3.07
CA SER A 218 -27.41 2.10 -2.00
C SER A 218 -28.17 3.20 -1.25
N ASN A 219 -29.43 2.95 -0.90
CA ASN A 219 -30.22 3.87 -0.05
C ASN A 219 -29.75 3.86 1.42
N MET A 220 -28.53 3.39 1.68
CA MET A 220 -27.95 3.28 3.00
C MET A 220 -27.46 4.65 3.48
N ASP A 221 -27.39 4.81 4.81
CA ASP A 221 -26.96 6.05 5.44
C ASP A 221 -25.48 6.33 5.14
N PRO A 222 -25.14 7.39 4.37
CA PRO A 222 -23.76 7.68 3.98
C PRO A 222 -22.86 8.05 5.18
N THR A 223 -23.45 8.30 6.35
CA THR A 223 -22.70 8.53 7.60
C THR A 223 -22.20 7.24 8.26
N ARG A 224 -22.59 6.08 7.72
CA ARG A 224 -22.25 4.74 8.23
C ARG A 224 -21.81 3.78 7.14
N HIS A 225 -22.21 4.05 5.89
CA HIS A 225 -21.95 3.22 4.74
C HIS A 225 -21.28 3.99 3.59
N GLY A 226 -20.51 3.26 2.80
CA GLY A 226 -19.75 3.81 1.68
C GLY A 226 -18.34 3.24 1.62
N TRP A 227 -17.61 3.55 0.56
CA TRP A 227 -16.17 3.24 0.49
C TRP A 227 -15.44 3.86 1.69
N SER A 228 -14.39 3.20 2.17
CA SER A 228 -13.60 3.64 3.32
C SER A 228 -12.13 3.29 3.08
N PHE A 229 -11.23 4.22 3.38
CA PHE A 229 -9.78 3.95 3.29
C PHE A 229 -9.34 2.87 4.27
N LEU A 230 -10.12 2.64 5.35
CA LEU A 230 -9.86 1.57 6.31
C LEU A 230 -9.93 0.19 5.65
N ASN A 231 -10.52 0.05 4.46
CA ASN A 231 -10.47 -1.20 3.70
C ASN A 231 -9.05 -1.70 3.42
N MET A 232 -8.03 -0.84 3.49
CA MET A 232 -6.64 -1.26 3.40
C MET A 232 -6.24 -2.31 4.46
N PHE A 233 -6.94 -2.35 5.60
CA PHE A 233 -6.70 -3.33 6.67
C PHE A 233 -7.59 -4.58 6.57
N SER A 234 -8.54 -4.61 5.64
CA SER A 234 -9.40 -5.78 5.41
C SER A 234 -8.59 -6.94 4.86
N LYS A 235 -9.03 -8.17 5.11
CA LYS A 235 -8.40 -9.38 4.58
C LYS A 235 -8.08 -9.26 3.10
N ILE A 236 -6.86 -9.65 2.74
CA ILE A 236 -6.38 -9.71 1.36
C ILE A 236 -6.84 -11.06 0.76
N PRO A 237 -7.62 -11.06 -0.34
CA PRO A 237 -7.93 -12.29 -1.06
C PRO A 237 -6.65 -12.86 -1.71
N PRO A 238 -6.56 -14.19 -1.90
CA PRO A 238 -5.46 -14.79 -2.66
C PRO A 238 -5.39 -14.19 -4.07
N HIS A 239 -4.21 -14.21 -4.68
CA HIS A 239 -4.07 -13.77 -6.06
C HIS A 239 -4.91 -14.69 -6.96
N PRO A 240 -5.71 -14.18 -7.92
CA PRO A 240 -6.57 -15.02 -8.76
C PRO A 240 -5.80 -16.14 -9.49
N LEU A 241 -4.55 -15.89 -9.86
CA LEU A 241 -3.66 -16.91 -10.45
C LEU A 241 -3.22 -18.02 -9.48
N ASP A 242 -3.17 -17.77 -8.16
CA ASP A 242 -2.74 -18.78 -7.19
C ASP A 242 -3.72 -19.96 -7.16
N ASP A 243 -5.02 -19.68 -7.32
CA ASP A 243 -6.08 -20.69 -7.38
C ASP A 243 -6.18 -21.35 -8.77
N TYR A 244 -5.65 -20.73 -9.83
CA TYR A 244 -5.79 -21.18 -11.22
C TYR A 244 -4.67 -22.10 -11.70
N TYR A 245 -3.47 -22.02 -11.10
CA TYR A 245 -2.33 -22.85 -11.49
C TYR A 245 -2.14 -24.12 -10.63
N ASP A 246 -2.97 -24.37 -9.61
CA ASP A 246 -2.79 -25.49 -8.67
C ASP A 246 -3.34 -26.85 -9.16
N ASP A 247 -4.14 -26.94 -10.23
CA ASP A 247 -4.58 -28.25 -10.76
C ASP A 247 -4.99 -28.19 -12.25
N ASP A 248 -4.22 -28.88 -13.10
CA ASP A 248 -4.63 -29.58 -14.35
C ASP A 248 -5.51 -28.90 -15.43
N PHE A 249 -5.84 -27.60 -15.35
CA PHE A 249 -6.80 -26.96 -16.29
C PHE A 249 -6.26 -26.80 -17.74
N TYR A 250 -4.95 -26.77 -17.94
CA TYR A 250 -4.34 -26.61 -19.27
C TYR A 250 -4.08 -27.94 -20.03
N ASP A 251 -4.50 -29.10 -19.51
CA ASP A 251 -4.29 -30.39 -20.19
C ASP A 251 -5.49 -30.92 -21.00
N ASP A 252 -6.53 -30.12 -21.27
CA ASP A 252 -7.53 -30.50 -22.26
C ASP A 252 -7.63 -29.50 -23.41
N ASN A 253 -7.41 -30.03 -24.61
CA ASN A 253 -7.48 -29.34 -25.88
C ASN A 253 -8.95 -29.10 -26.25
N ASP A 254 -9.63 -28.14 -25.62
CA ASP A 254 -10.89 -27.60 -26.12
C ASP A 254 -10.73 -26.08 -26.36
N ASP A 255 -10.67 -25.73 -27.65
CA ASP A 255 -10.49 -24.39 -28.24
C ASP A 255 -11.72 -23.44 -28.01
N ASP A 256 -12.47 -23.55 -26.90
CA ASP A 256 -13.82 -22.94 -26.80
C ASP A 256 -14.14 -22.07 -25.57
N ASP A 257 -13.18 -21.62 -24.74
CA ASP A 257 -13.49 -20.74 -23.58
C ASP A 257 -12.64 -19.43 -23.53
N ASP A 258 -12.76 -18.60 -24.57
CA ASP A 258 -12.23 -17.22 -24.55
C ASP A 258 -12.85 -16.36 -23.41
N ASP A 259 -14.08 -16.67 -22.99
CA ASP A 259 -14.83 -15.95 -21.95
C ASP A 259 -14.23 -16.17 -20.53
N ASP A 260 -13.71 -17.37 -20.23
CA ASP A 260 -13.10 -17.68 -18.93
C ASP A 260 -11.75 -16.97 -18.75
N LYS A 261 -11.03 -16.74 -19.86
CA LYS A 261 -9.78 -15.99 -19.87
C LYS A 261 -10.00 -14.50 -19.63
N GLU A 262 -11.00 -13.90 -20.27
CA GLU A 262 -11.35 -12.48 -20.08
C GLU A 262 -11.78 -12.22 -18.62
N TRP A 263 -12.55 -13.14 -18.02
CA TRP A 263 -12.95 -13.02 -16.61
C TRP A 263 -11.77 -13.10 -15.63
N ILE A 264 -10.78 -13.97 -15.89
CA ILE A 264 -9.58 -14.08 -15.05
C ILE A 264 -8.70 -12.84 -15.21
N GLU A 265 -8.52 -12.34 -16.43
CA GLU A 265 -7.78 -11.11 -16.69
C GLU A 265 -8.43 -9.92 -15.95
N GLU A 266 -9.77 -9.77 -16.01
CA GLU A 266 -10.49 -8.74 -15.24
C GLU A 266 -10.33 -8.92 -13.71
N ALA A 267 -10.39 -10.16 -13.21
CA ALA A 267 -10.20 -10.44 -11.79
C ALA A 267 -8.77 -10.11 -11.31
N ILE A 268 -7.75 -10.35 -12.15
CA ILE A 268 -6.36 -9.99 -11.89
C ILE A 268 -6.23 -8.46 -11.87
N ASP A 269 -6.74 -7.76 -12.88
CA ASP A 269 -6.67 -6.30 -12.97
C ASP A 269 -7.30 -5.64 -11.73
N ILE A 270 -8.48 -6.11 -11.28
CA ILE A 270 -9.14 -5.62 -10.06
C ILE A 270 -8.30 -5.89 -8.81
N TRP A 271 -7.67 -7.07 -8.72
CA TRP A 271 -6.83 -7.43 -7.59
C TRP A 271 -5.55 -6.58 -7.53
N GLU A 272 -4.90 -6.38 -8.67
CA GLU A 272 -3.69 -5.56 -8.80
C GLU A 272 -4.00 -4.10 -8.46
N GLU A 273 -5.12 -3.55 -8.94
CA GLU A 273 -5.59 -2.20 -8.59
C GLU A 273 -5.83 -2.05 -7.07
N ASP A 274 -6.51 -3.01 -6.42
CA ASP A 274 -6.72 -2.99 -4.96
C ASP A 274 -5.39 -3.07 -4.19
N MET A 275 -4.42 -3.87 -4.66
CA MET A 275 -3.10 -3.94 -4.02
C MET A 275 -2.28 -2.66 -4.21
N ASP A 276 -2.32 -2.05 -5.40
CA ASP A 276 -1.64 -0.80 -5.68
C ASP A 276 -2.20 0.36 -4.85
N GLU A 277 -3.52 0.46 -4.73
CA GLU A 277 -4.19 1.42 -3.83
C GLU A 277 -3.75 1.22 -2.37
N ARG A 278 -3.76 -0.03 -1.89
CA ARG A 278 -3.30 -0.37 -0.53
C ARG A 278 -1.86 0.00 -0.29
N GLU A 279 -0.97 -0.30 -1.25
CA GLU A 279 0.44 0.05 -1.18
C GLU A 279 0.62 1.57 -1.15
N GLN A 280 -0.12 2.32 -1.98
CA GLN A 280 -0.07 3.77 -2.01
C GLN A 280 -0.51 4.37 -0.67
N LEU A 281 -1.64 3.93 -0.12
CA LEU A 281 -2.13 4.36 1.19
C LEU A 281 -1.14 4.03 2.30
N PHE A 282 -0.57 2.83 2.30
CA PHE A 282 0.47 2.43 3.24
C PHE A 282 1.67 3.37 3.18
N ARG A 283 2.16 3.65 1.96
CA ARG A 283 3.28 4.57 1.73
C ARG A 283 2.96 5.97 2.22
N PHE A 284 1.78 6.52 1.96
CA PHE A 284 1.39 7.85 2.46
C PHE A 284 1.39 7.92 3.99
N LEU A 285 0.83 6.92 4.65
CA LEU A 285 0.78 6.89 6.11
C LEU A 285 2.18 6.73 6.72
N VAL A 286 3.04 5.89 6.14
CA VAL A 286 4.40 5.66 6.66
C VAL A 286 5.37 6.81 6.33
N ARG A 287 5.30 7.37 5.12
CA ARG A 287 6.25 8.38 4.65
C ARG A 287 5.79 9.79 4.91
N GLU A 288 4.52 10.11 4.76
CA GLU A 288 4.05 11.50 4.90
C GLU A 288 3.56 11.76 6.32
N VAL A 289 2.71 10.89 6.87
CA VAL A 289 2.17 11.09 8.23
C VAL A 289 3.19 10.69 9.29
N TRP A 290 3.73 9.48 9.23
CA TRP A 290 4.63 9.00 10.28
C TRP A 290 6.01 9.66 10.21
N SER A 291 6.55 9.99 9.05
CA SER A 291 7.90 10.58 9.00
C SER A 291 7.93 12.03 9.53
N ASP A 292 6.88 12.83 9.28
CA ASP A 292 6.71 14.16 9.87
C ASP A 292 5.24 14.47 10.23
N PRO A 293 4.78 14.01 11.41
CA PRO A 293 3.37 14.17 11.80
C PRO A 293 2.99 15.62 12.13
N LEU A 294 3.97 16.50 12.36
CA LEU A 294 3.70 17.91 12.62
C LEU A 294 3.46 18.67 11.32
N GLU A 295 4.25 18.39 10.29
CA GLU A 295 4.03 18.92 8.94
C GLU A 295 2.69 18.43 8.38
N ALA A 296 2.45 17.11 8.43
CA ALA A 296 1.16 16.52 8.04
C ALA A 296 -0.04 17.16 8.74
N ALA A 297 0.08 17.53 10.03
CA ALA A 297 -1.00 18.20 10.74
C ALA A 297 -1.10 19.72 10.44
N ALA A 298 -0.04 20.35 9.93
CA ALA A 298 0.08 21.79 9.76
C ALA A 298 -0.48 22.33 8.43
N GLU A 299 -0.63 21.49 7.40
CA GLU A 299 -1.17 21.92 6.09
C GLU A 299 -2.57 22.53 6.18
N LYS A 300 -3.33 22.20 7.23
CA LYS A 300 -4.62 22.83 7.57
C LYS A 300 -4.52 24.29 8.06
N GLY A 301 -3.32 24.75 8.39
CA GLY A 301 -3.06 26.06 9.02
C GLY A 301 -2.98 27.22 8.04
N SER A 302 -2.83 26.97 6.74
CA SER A 302 -2.64 28.06 5.75
C SER A 302 -3.95 28.66 5.21
N ASP A 303 -5.06 27.92 5.28
CA ASP A 303 -6.33 28.33 4.67
C ASP A 303 -7.42 28.84 5.62
N ASN A 304 -7.15 28.89 6.93
CA ASN A 304 -8.02 29.61 7.87
C ASN A 304 -7.41 30.96 8.25
N GLY A 305 -7.81 31.99 7.49
CA GLY A 305 -7.31 33.34 7.62
C GLY A 305 -7.28 33.90 9.04
N ALA A 306 -6.11 34.40 9.44
CA ALA A 306 -5.97 35.54 10.33
C ALA A 306 -4.64 36.23 10.03
N GLY A 307 -4.72 37.37 9.36
CA GLY A 307 -3.60 38.30 9.29
C GLY A 307 -3.15 38.67 10.70
N THR A 308 -1.88 38.44 10.99
CA THR A 308 -0.99 39.39 11.67
C THR A 308 0.43 38.89 11.45
N SER A 309 1.16 39.55 10.55
CA SER A 309 2.62 39.47 10.58
C SER A 309 3.09 39.90 11.97
N PRO A 310 3.98 39.14 12.64
CA PRO A 310 4.69 39.70 13.76
C PRO A 310 5.66 40.76 13.22
N GLU A 311 5.35 42.02 13.51
CA GLU A 311 6.22 43.17 13.32
C GLU A 311 7.61 42.85 13.89
N LYS A 312 8.64 42.90 13.04
CA LYS A 312 10.03 42.90 13.48
C LYS A 312 10.24 44.11 14.40
N PRO A 313 10.85 43.95 15.59
CA PRO A 313 11.22 45.09 16.40
C PRO A 313 12.28 45.92 15.66
N ASN A 314 11.90 47.15 15.31
CA ASN A 314 12.79 48.15 14.76
C ASN A 314 13.92 48.43 15.76
N LYS A 315 15.14 48.00 15.42
CA LYS A 315 16.35 48.53 16.05
C LYS A 315 16.66 49.86 15.39
N HIS A 316 16.42 50.95 16.13
CA HIS A 316 17.13 52.20 15.89
C HIS A 316 17.66 52.72 17.22
N GLU A 317 18.99 52.68 17.33
CA GLU A 317 19.78 53.76 17.94
C GLU A 317 19.45 55.10 17.26
#